data_AF-A0A9D1KB44-F1
#
_entry.id   AF-A0A9D1KB44-F1
#
_cell.length_a   1.000
_cell.length_b   1.000
_cell.length_c   1.000
_cell.angle_alpha   90.00
_cell.angle_beta   90.00
_cell.angle_gamma   90.00
#
_symmetry.space_group_name_H-M   'P 1'
#
loop_
_entity.id
_entity.type
_entity.pdbx_description
1 polymer ?
#
loop_
_entity_poly.entity_id
_entity_poly.type
_entity_poly.pdbx_seq_one_letter_code
_entity_poly.pdbx_strand_id
1 'polypeptide(L)'
;MYVAIEEGYFEEVGIDIELSLANGADKVSAAVLSGDADIGFAGSEATIYVYNGGEKDYLKTFARLTQKDGSFIVAREDIKDFTLDDLVGKTIIGGRAGHLLLNL
;
A
#
# COMPACT_ATOMS: atom_id res chain seq x y z
N MET A 1 -5.11 10.78 8.54
CA MET A 1 -5.31 9.96 9.75
C MET A 1 -4.79 10.70 10.97
N TYR A 2 -3.46 10.83 11.16
CA TYR A 2 -2.89 11.55 12.33
C TYR A 2 -3.50 12.91 12.63
N VAL A 3 -3.64 13.80 11.64
CA VAL A 3 -4.27 15.12 11.84
C VAL A 3 -5.73 15.00 12.31
N ALA A 4 -6.50 14.04 11.78
CA ALA A 4 -7.90 13.87 12.18
C ALA A 4 -8.05 13.31 13.60
N ILE A 5 -7.05 12.53 14.06
CA ILE A 5 -6.96 12.06 15.45
C ILE A 5 -6.60 13.24 16.35
N GLU A 6 -5.56 14.00 16.00
CA GLU A 6 -5.08 15.14 16.80
C GLU A 6 -6.13 16.24 16.94
N GLU A 7 -6.87 16.54 15.88
CA GLU A 7 -7.93 17.56 15.90
C GLU A 7 -9.25 17.04 16.50
N GLY A 8 -9.30 15.79 16.98
CA GLY A 8 -10.47 15.24 17.69
C GLY A 8 -11.68 14.91 16.80
N TYR A 9 -11.54 14.88 15.47
CA TYR A 9 -12.67 14.69 14.55
C TYR A 9 -13.42 13.36 14.75
N PHE A 10 -12.74 12.30 15.23
CA PHE A 10 -13.40 11.04 15.56
C PHE A 10 -14.22 11.14 16.84
N GLU A 11 -13.68 11.77 17.89
CA GLU A 11 -14.37 11.98 19.16
C GLU A 11 -15.62 12.84 18.98
N GLU A 12 -15.55 13.89 18.14
CA GLU A 12 -16.68 14.78 17.83
C GLU A 12 -17.90 14.02 17.26
N VAL A 13 -17.67 12.92 16.55
CA VAL A 13 -18.73 12.07 16.00
C VAL A 13 -18.97 10.80 16.82
N GLY A 14 -18.34 10.69 18.00
CA GLY A 14 -18.52 9.56 18.91
C GLY A 14 -17.85 8.26 18.47
N ILE A 15 -16.78 8.35 17.68
CA ILE A 15 -15.96 7.21 17.26
C ILE A 15 -14.70 7.17 18.12
N ASP A 16 -14.51 6.07 18.85
CA ASP A 16 -13.24 5.73 19.48
C ASP A 16 -12.35 5.02 18.46
N ILE A 17 -11.09 5.45 18.33
CA ILE A 17 -10.19 4.96 17.29
C ILE A 17 -8.87 4.47 17.90
N GLU A 18 -8.53 3.21 17.60
CA GLU A 18 -7.22 2.64 17.85
C GLU A 18 -6.44 2.52 16.54
N LEU A 19 -5.25 3.12 16.48
CA LEU A 19 -4.39 3.05 15.31
C LEU A 19 -3.20 2.12 15.59
N SER A 20 -3.11 1.03 14.84
CA SER A 20 -1.99 0.09 14.90
C SER A 20 -1.26 -0.01 13.55
N LEU A 21 0.02 -0.40 13.61
CA LEU A 21 0.85 -0.57 12.41
C LEU A 21 0.90 -2.04 11.98
N ALA A 22 0.35 -2.33 10.81
CA ALA A 22 0.54 -3.60 10.11
C ALA A 22 1.53 -3.42 8.94
N ASN A 23 2.65 -4.18 8.99
CA ASN A 23 3.74 -4.04 8.02
C ASN A 23 3.46 -4.80 6.71
N GLY A 24 2.75 -4.16 5.78
CA GLY A 24 2.48 -4.66 4.43
C GLY A 24 1.02 -5.03 4.19
N ALA A 25 0.61 -5.03 2.91
CA ALA A 25 -0.78 -5.29 2.52
C ALA A 25 -1.26 -6.71 2.89
N ASP A 26 -0.36 -7.69 2.91
CA ASP A 26 -0.61 -9.06 3.37
C ASP A 26 -1.00 -9.10 4.86
N LYS A 27 -0.27 -8.39 5.71
CA LYS A 27 -0.56 -8.33 7.16
C LYS A 27 -1.82 -7.51 7.46
N VAL A 28 -2.03 -6.42 6.72
CA VAL A 28 -3.28 -5.64 6.81
C VAL A 28 -4.47 -6.51 6.44
N SER A 29 -4.36 -7.27 5.35
CA SER A 29 -5.42 -8.17 4.90
C SER A 29 -5.72 -9.25 5.94
N ALA A 30 -4.67 -9.87 6.51
CA ALA A 30 -4.82 -10.87 7.56
C ALA A 30 -5.53 -10.32 8.80
N ALA A 31 -5.15 -9.13 9.28
CA ALA A 31 -5.73 -8.49 10.46
C ALA A 31 -7.23 -8.19 10.29
N VAL A 32 -7.65 -7.76 9.10
CA VAL A 32 -9.08 -7.50 8.84
C VAL A 32 -9.87 -8.80 8.73
N LEU A 33 -9.31 -9.83 8.08
CA LEU A 33 -9.97 -11.13 7.95
C LEU A 33 -10.05 -11.91 9.28
N SER A 34 -9.08 -11.71 10.19
CA SER A 34 -9.11 -12.32 11.54
C SER A 34 -10.01 -11.57 12.53
N GLY A 35 -10.44 -10.35 12.19
CA GLY A 35 -11.19 -9.47 13.10
C GLY A 35 -10.32 -8.71 14.09
N ASP A 36 -8.99 -8.72 13.92
CA ASP A 36 -8.07 -7.91 14.73
C ASP A 36 -8.13 -6.41 14.37
N ALA A 37 -8.69 -6.07 13.20
CA ALA A 37 -8.95 -4.70 12.77
C ALA A 37 -10.24 -4.58 11.95
N ASP A 38 -11.02 -3.51 12.15
CA ASP A 38 -12.23 -3.27 11.37
C ASP A 38 -11.95 -2.68 9.98
N ILE A 39 -10.91 -1.83 9.88
CA ILE A 39 -10.54 -1.11 8.64
C ILE A 39 -9.02 -1.18 8.44
N GLY A 40 -8.61 -1.60 7.24
CA GLY A 40 -7.20 -1.70 6.85
C GLY A 40 -6.81 -0.77 5.70
N PHE A 41 -5.61 -0.20 5.76
CA PHE A 41 -5.03 0.58 4.65
C PHE A 41 -4.13 -0.31 3.81
N ALA A 42 -4.62 -0.69 2.63
CA ALA A 42 -3.89 -1.52 1.68
C ALA A 42 -4.23 -1.13 0.24
N GLY A 43 -3.36 -1.51 -0.70
CA GLY A 43 -3.66 -1.42 -2.12
C GLY A 43 -4.82 -2.34 -2.49
N SER A 44 -5.67 -1.91 -3.41
CA SER A 44 -6.87 -2.65 -3.87
C SER A 44 -6.54 -4.00 -4.49
N GLU A 45 -5.30 -4.19 -4.94
CA GLU A 45 -4.76 -5.44 -5.48
C GLU A 45 -4.96 -6.61 -4.50
N ALA A 46 -4.73 -6.41 -3.20
CA ALA A 46 -4.89 -7.45 -2.19
C ALA A 46 -6.35 -7.94 -2.10
N THR A 47 -7.32 -7.02 -2.15
CA THR A 47 -8.74 -7.36 -2.18
C THR A 47 -9.10 -8.20 -3.42
N ILE A 48 -8.56 -7.86 -4.59
CA ILE A 48 -8.81 -8.60 -5.84
C ILE A 48 -8.24 -10.02 -5.74
N TYR A 49 -7.03 -10.18 -5.20
CA TYR A 49 -6.41 -11.50 -5.04
C TYR A 49 -7.15 -12.40 -4.07
N VAL A 50 -7.55 -11.87 -2.91
CA VAL A 50 -8.36 -12.62 -1.93
C VAL A 50 -9.69 -13.06 -2.55
N TYR A 51 -10.38 -12.15 -3.26
CA TYR A 51 -11.62 -12.48 -3.94
C TYR A 51 -11.44 -13.56 -5.02
N ASN A 52 -10.42 -13.43 -5.87
CA ASN A 52 -10.14 -14.41 -6.93
C ASN A 52 -9.68 -15.77 -6.38
N GLY A 53 -9.15 -15.82 -5.16
CA GLY A 53 -8.83 -17.05 -4.44
C GLY A 53 -10.05 -17.88 -4.03
N GLY A 54 -11.26 -17.32 -4.15
CA GLY A 54 -12.51 -18.00 -3.78
C GLY A 54 -12.81 -17.96 -2.28
N GLU A 55 -12.18 -17.05 -1.54
CA GLU A 55 -12.44 -16.87 -0.12
C GLU A 55 -13.89 -16.47 0.13
N LYS A 56 -14.55 -17.15 1.06
CA LYS A 56 -15.96 -16.87 1.39
C LYS A 56 -16.12 -15.57 2.17
N ASP A 57 -15.12 -15.27 2.98
CA ASP A 57 -14.98 -14.01 3.70
C ASP A 57 -13.84 -13.23 3.04
N TYR A 58 -14.21 -12.18 2.32
CA TYR A 58 -13.27 -11.42 1.49
C TYR A 58 -13.34 -9.94 1.83
N LEU A 59 -12.20 -9.28 1.71
CA LEU A 59 -12.07 -7.86 1.95
C LEU A 59 -12.92 -7.05 0.98
N LYS A 60 -13.40 -5.89 1.41
CA LYS A 60 -14.08 -4.94 0.53
C LYS A 60 -13.34 -3.62 0.51
N THR A 61 -12.85 -3.22 -0.66
CA THR A 61 -12.36 -1.86 -0.88
C THR A 61 -13.56 -0.93 -1.03
N PHE A 62 -13.76 0.00 -0.10
CA PHE A 62 -14.90 0.93 -0.10
C PHE A 62 -14.50 2.41 -0.29
N ALA A 63 -13.22 2.74 -0.13
CA ALA A 63 -12.70 4.09 -0.28
C ALA A 63 -11.31 4.07 -0.93
N ARG A 64 -10.97 5.15 -1.65
CA ARG A 64 -9.66 5.35 -2.29
C ARG A 64 -9.01 6.61 -1.75
N LEU A 65 -7.88 6.45 -1.06
CA LEU A 65 -7.12 7.58 -0.49
C LEU A 65 -6.14 8.18 -1.52
N THR A 66 -5.50 7.35 -2.35
CA THR A 66 -4.52 7.76 -3.36
C THR A 66 -4.93 7.23 -4.74
N GLN A 67 -4.56 7.95 -5.81
CA GLN A 67 -4.85 7.50 -7.18
C GLN A 67 -3.92 6.35 -7.62
N LYS A 68 -2.67 6.39 -7.17
CA LYS A 68 -1.59 5.44 -7.45
C LYS A 68 -0.51 5.56 -6.37
N ASP A 69 0.37 4.57 -6.33
CA ASP A 69 1.54 4.60 -5.46
C ASP A 69 2.53 5.68 -5.92
N GLY A 70 3.17 6.31 -4.94
CA GLY A 70 4.32 7.18 -5.20
C GLY A 70 5.55 6.31 -5.47
N SER A 71 5.88 6.13 -6.75
CA SER A 71 7.10 5.43 -7.17
C SER A 71 8.16 6.43 -7.59
N PHE A 72 9.39 6.21 -7.12
CA PHE A 72 10.55 7.02 -7.46
C PHE A 72 11.65 6.13 -8.02
N ILE A 73 12.33 6.62 -9.06
CA ILE A 73 13.61 6.08 -9.50
C ILE A 73 14.68 6.99 -8.91
N VAL A 74 15.59 6.41 -8.14
CA VAL A 74 16.65 7.15 -7.47
C VAL A 74 18.00 6.67 -8.01
N ALA A 75 18.73 7.59 -8.62
CA ALA A 75 20.11 7.36 -9.07
C ALA A 75 21.10 7.83 -7.99
N ARG A 76 22.27 7.18 -7.92
CA ARG A 76 23.36 7.62 -7.02
C ARG A 76 24.06 8.87 -7.54
N GLU A 77 24.04 9.06 -8.85
CA GLU A 77 24.68 10.16 -9.56
C GLU A 77 23.61 10.95 -10.33
N ASP A 78 23.92 12.21 -10.60
CA ASP A 78 23.04 13.06 -11.39
C ASP A 78 23.00 12.59 -12.85
N ILE A 79 21.79 12.47 -13.41
CA ILE A 79 21.55 12.09 -14.80
C ILE A 79 20.78 13.22 -15.45
N LYS A 80 21.45 14.00 -16.29
CA LYS A 80 20.83 15.10 -17.04
C LYS A 80 19.90 14.53 -18.10
N ASP A 81 18.72 15.14 -18.23
CA ASP A 81 17.72 14.81 -19.25
C ASP A 81 17.30 13.33 -19.26
N PHE A 82 17.16 12.72 -18.07
CA PHE A 82 16.78 11.32 -17.89
C PHE A 82 15.55 10.90 -18.70
N THR A 83 15.64 9.71 -19.32
CA THR A 83 14.57 9.01 -20.03
C THR A 83 14.45 7.57 -19.52
N LEU A 84 13.33 6.90 -19.78
CA LEU A 84 13.17 5.49 -19.42
C LEU A 84 14.13 4.56 -20.20
N ASP A 85 14.57 4.97 -21.38
CA ASP A 85 15.53 4.20 -22.20
C ASP A 85 16.90 4.08 -21.52
N ASP A 86 17.25 5.03 -20.63
CA ASP A 86 18.50 4.98 -19.84
C ASP A 86 18.54 3.81 -18.84
N LEU A 87 17.39 3.18 -18.57
CA LEU A 87 17.28 2.00 -17.72
C LEU A 87 17.55 0.69 -18.48
N VAL A 88 17.52 0.71 -19.81
CA VAL A 88 17.71 -0.49 -20.64
C VAL A 88 19.10 -1.07 -20.40
N GLY A 89 19.16 -2.37 -20.13
CA GLY A 89 20.37 -3.11 -19.77
C GLY A 89 20.93 -2.80 -18.39
N LYS A 90 20.26 -1.98 -17.56
CA LYS A 90 20.68 -1.72 -16.18
C LYS A 90 20.05 -2.71 -15.22
N THR A 91 20.75 -2.97 -14.12
CA THR A 91 20.18 -3.67 -12.97
C THR A 91 19.56 -2.67 -12.01
N ILE A 92 18.25 -2.82 -11.75
CA ILE A 92 17.49 -1.97 -10.82
C ILE A 92 17.32 -2.69 -9.48
N ILE A 93 17.59 -1.99 -8.37
CA ILE A 93 17.37 -2.51 -7.03
C ILE A 93 15.93 -2.21 -6.61
N GLY A 94 15.10 -3.24 -6.48
CA GLY A 94 13.72 -3.13 -6.00
C GLY A 94 13.61 -3.07 -4.47
N GLY A 95 12.44 -2.64 -3.97
CA GLY A 95 12.18 -2.50 -2.53
C GLY A 95 12.05 -3.82 -1.74
N ARG A 96 11.70 -4.93 -2.40
CA ARG A 96 11.69 -6.29 -1.81
C ARG A 96 11.99 -7.36 -2.87
N ALA A 97 12.44 -8.53 -2.45
CA ALA A 97 12.59 -9.68 -3.34
C ALA A 97 11.24 -10.02 -3.99
N GLY A 98 11.20 -10.16 -5.32
CA GLY A 98 9.96 -10.33 -6.09
C GLY A 98 9.33 -9.03 -6.60
N HIS A 99 9.81 -7.86 -6.16
CA HIS A 99 9.58 -6.62 -6.90
C HIS A 99 10.50 -6.59 -8.12
N LEU A 100 9.97 -6.05 -9.22
CA LEU A 100 10.47 -6.19 -10.58
C LEU A 100 11.99 -5.94 -10.68
N LEU A 101 12.78 -7.01 -10.79
CA LEU A 101 14.07 -6.96 -11.48
C LEU A 101 13.73 -6.82 -12.96
N LEU A 102 13.58 -5.59 -13.39
CA LEU A 102 13.47 -5.27 -14.79
C LEU A 102 14.87 -5.32 -15.39
N ASN A 103 15.16 -6.36 -16.18
CA ASN A 103 16.07 -6.20 -17.30
C ASN A 103 15.25 -5.48 -18.38
N LEU A 104 15.17 -4.15 -18.29
CA LEU A 104 14.65 -3.34 -19.40
C LEU A 104 15.57 -3.47 -20.61
#